data_AF-A0A1A3CTY4-F1
#
_entry.id   AF-A0A1A3CTY4-F1
#
_cell.length_a   1.000
_cell.length_b   1.000
_cell.length_c   1.000
_cell.angle_alpha   90.00
_cell.angle_beta   90.00
_cell.angle_gamma   90.00
#
_symmetry.space_group_name_H-M   'P 1'
#
loop_
_entity.id
_entity.type
_entity.pdbx_description
1 polymer ?
#
loop_
_entity_poly.entity_id
_entity_poly.type
_entity_poly.pdbx_seq_one_letter_code
_entity_poly.pdbx_strand_id
1 'polypeptide(L)'
;MANQLRVNWPADRLCHSCFYTAMRTHGICPICGHDGVLPGRVNQADPRPVCLSCPGISDDYRCATCHTEGQLYRRGQCARCALRDDLTALMVHDAADPVAMGTIVTILCGVDRPESILTWKRSPTVRALLLGLASEDIPLSHDGLDAAGQSRQVSHLRSLLEHNGLLPPRDEPLARFQAWLASKLEAICEPAVRAPVEQFATWHHLQRLRRTSASGQSSHGPTHSARQEINETIKFLSWLHENHHRTAATCRQQDIDEWLATGPTTRTKIRTFVVWASKSKVNTALQLDAPQAKDTRLLTQDQRLAWIKELLHGDAESLPYRVAGTLLLLYAQPVAKIVALPTAAIVIAAGETRISLGAEPVPIPEPFASMLKDHLHNRPNLRTAGGLKTNPWLFPGHRAGKNLEHHTMMLKLRTLGINLLGARNSALQNLVAEIPPPVVGHLLGYSHNCTQRHAQLAVA
;
A
#
# COMPACT_ATOMS: atom_id res chain seq x y z
N MET A 1 11.20 8.86 -29.58
CA MET A 1 10.93 10.31 -29.40
C MET A 1 11.75 10.99 -28.28
N ALA A 2 12.27 10.29 -27.26
CA ALA A 2 12.88 10.95 -26.08
C ALA A 2 14.10 11.87 -26.38
N ASN A 3 14.86 11.60 -27.45
CA ASN A 3 16.08 12.35 -27.79
C ASN A 3 15.96 13.20 -29.08
N GLN A 4 14.74 13.42 -29.59
CA GLN A 4 14.53 14.36 -30.69
C GLN A 4 14.45 15.78 -30.15
N LEU A 5 15.13 16.70 -30.84
CA LEU A 5 15.08 18.13 -30.56
C LEU A 5 13.63 18.62 -30.70
N ARG A 6 13.12 19.30 -29.67
CA ARG A 6 11.74 19.78 -29.63
C ARG A 6 11.66 21.29 -29.83
N VAL A 7 12.51 22.05 -29.13
CA VAL A 7 12.58 23.52 -29.25
C VAL A 7 14.02 23.97 -29.33
N ASN A 8 14.21 25.13 -29.96
CA ASN A 8 15.49 25.83 -30.01
C ASN A 8 15.28 27.22 -29.39
N TRP A 9 15.66 27.39 -28.13
CA TRP A 9 15.59 28.65 -27.40
C TRP A 9 16.95 29.35 -27.41
N PRO A 10 17.02 30.67 -27.16
CA PRO A 10 18.26 31.44 -27.33
C PRO A 10 19.48 30.87 -26.60
N ALA A 11 19.30 30.32 -25.39
CA ALA A 11 20.38 29.73 -24.59
C ALA A 11 20.43 28.19 -24.65
N ASP A 12 19.35 27.53 -25.09
CA ASP A 12 19.13 26.09 -24.87
C ASP A 12 18.50 25.38 -26.07
N ARG A 13 19.00 24.18 -26.36
CA ARG A 13 18.43 23.25 -27.33
C ARG A 13 17.83 22.06 -26.59
N LEU A 14 16.52 22.04 -26.43
CA LEU A 14 15.85 21.07 -25.56
C LEU A 14 15.23 19.94 -26.37
N CYS A 15 15.57 18.70 -26.02
CA CYS A 15 14.81 17.54 -26.47
C CYS A 15 13.44 17.47 -25.77
N HIS A 16 12.59 16.52 -26.16
CA HIS A 16 11.26 16.37 -25.56
C HIS A 16 11.26 16.20 -24.03
N SER A 17 12.18 15.43 -23.46
CA SER A 17 12.26 15.19 -22.02
C SER A 17 12.78 16.42 -21.26
N CYS A 18 13.82 17.08 -21.79
CA CYS A 18 14.36 18.31 -21.21
C CYS A 18 13.32 19.43 -21.25
N PHE A 19 12.63 19.62 -22.37
CA PHE A 19 11.52 20.58 -22.46
C PHE A 19 10.41 20.27 -21.46
N TYR A 20 10.01 18.99 -21.34
CA TYR A 20 8.97 18.59 -20.40
C TYR A 20 9.35 18.89 -18.94
N THR A 21 10.63 18.71 -18.61
CA THR A 21 11.17 19.01 -17.28
C THR A 21 11.23 20.52 -17.04
N ALA A 22 11.71 21.28 -18.02
CA ALA A 22 11.78 22.74 -17.97
C ALA A 22 10.41 23.37 -17.76
N MET A 23 9.40 22.98 -18.56
CA MET A 23 8.03 23.51 -18.47
C MET A 23 7.26 23.08 -17.21
N ARG A 24 7.87 22.29 -16.32
CA ARG A 24 7.32 21.89 -15.02
C ARG A 24 8.06 22.52 -13.85
N THR A 25 9.09 23.29 -14.14
CA THR A 25 9.82 24.05 -13.12
C THR A 25 9.01 25.31 -12.85
N HIS A 26 8.55 25.47 -11.61
CA HIS A 26 7.78 26.63 -11.18
C HIS A 26 8.49 27.33 -10.02
N GLY A 27 8.28 28.63 -9.92
CA GLY A 27 8.74 29.44 -8.81
C GLY A 27 8.84 30.91 -9.19
N ILE A 28 9.49 31.66 -8.31
CA ILE A 28 9.74 33.09 -8.49
C ILE A 28 11.04 33.25 -9.28
N CYS A 29 10.96 33.94 -10.42
CA CYS A 29 12.12 34.22 -11.25
C CYS A 29 13.12 35.09 -10.47
N PRO A 30 14.39 34.67 -10.35
CA PRO A 30 15.38 35.40 -9.55
C PRO A 30 15.81 36.74 -10.16
N ILE A 31 15.42 37.02 -11.41
CA ILE A 31 15.81 38.25 -12.12
C ILE A 31 14.68 39.28 -12.10
N CYS A 32 13.47 38.89 -12.48
CA CYS A 32 12.35 39.81 -12.65
C CYS A 32 11.20 39.61 -11.64
N GLY A 33 11.30 38.62 -10.76
CA GLY A 33 10.27 38.33 -9.76
C GLY A 33 8.99 37.66 -10.30
N HIS A 34 8.94 37.31 -11.59
CA HIS A 34 7.81 36.58 -12.18
C HIS A 34 7.52 35.27 -11.45
N ASP A 35 6.32 35.09 -10.93
CA ASP A 35 5.86 33.84 -10.33
C ASP A 35 5.13 33.00 -11.36
N GLY A 36 5.76 31.92 -11.81
CA GLY A 36 5.22 31.11 -12.90
C GLY A 36 6.17 30.00 -13.33
N VAL A 37 6.14 29.66 -14.62
CA VAL A 37 7.08 28.68 -15.17
C VAL A 37 8.47 29.31 -15.33
N LEU A 38 9.50 28.55 -14.94
CA LEU A 38 10.90 28.94 -15.06
C LEU A 38 11.66 27.96 -15.99
N PRO A 39 11.28 27.85 -17.28
CA PRO A 39 11.85 26.83 -18.15
C PRO A 39 13.18 27.25 -18.78
N GLY A 40 13.50 28.54 -18.79
CA GLY A 40 14.66 29.09 -19.47
C GLY A 40 15.91 29.17 -18.60
N ARG A 41 17.03 29.52 -19.23
CA ARG A 41 18.31 29.85 -18.59
C ARG A 41 18.85 31.14 -19.21
N VAL A 42 19.56 31.93 -18.41
CA VAL A 42 20.19 33.17 -18.91
C VAL A 42 21.28 32.86 -19.93
N ASN A 43 22.07 31.83 -19.65
CA ASN A 43 23.12 31.31 -20.52
C ASN A 43 23.42 29.85 -20.14
N GLN A 44 24.27 29.17 -20.91
CA GLN A 44 24.60 27.76 -20.68
C GLN A 44 25.44 27.51 -19.42
N ALA A 45 26.14 28.53 -18.90
CA ALA A 45 27.01 28.40 -17.74
C ALA A 45 26.27 28.57 -16.40
N ASP A 46 25.16 29.31 -16.37
CA ASP A 46 24.32 29.49 -15.19
C ASP A 46 23.20 28.43 -15.13
N PRO A 47 23.22 27.52 -14.15
CA PRO A 47 22.21 26.48 -14.06
C PRO A 47 20.87 26.95 -13.51
N ARG A 48 20.77 28.20 -13.03
CA ARG A 48 19.55 28.71 -12.37
C ARG A 48 18.41 28.87 -13.37
N PRO A 49 17.22 28.30 -13.08
CA PRO A 49 16.05 28.44 -13.94
C PRO A 49 15.48 29.87 -13.87
N VAL A 50 15.07 30.40 -15.02
CA VAL A 50 14.44 31.73 -15.17
C VAL A 50 13.17 31.65 -16.01
N CYS A 51 12.32 32.68 -15.95
CA CYS A 51 11.09 32.74 -16.73
C CYS A 51 11.37 32.75 -18.25
N LEU A 52 10.32 32.67 -19.07
CA LEU A 52 10.43 32.71 -20.54
C LEU A 52 10.99 34.05 -21.06
N SER A 53 10.58 35.16 -20.45
CA SER A 53 10.90 36.49 -20.96
C SER A 53 12.34 36.92 -20.71
N CYS A 54 12.94 36.57 -19.56
CA CYS A 54 14.31 36.96 -19.22
C CYS A 54 15.38 36.52 -20.24
N PRO A 55 15.34 35.28 -20.78
CA PRO A 55 16.25 34.85 -21.85
C PRO A 55 15.75 35.21 -23.26
N GLY A 56 14.65 35.97 -23.39
CA GLY A 56 14.11 36.38 -24.70
C GLY A 56 13.33 35.30 -25.44
N ILE A 57 12.70 34.34 -24.76
CA ILE A 57 11.84 33.35 -25.40
C ILE A 57 10.48 34.00 -25.70
N SER A 58 10.15 34.13 -26.98
CA SER A 58 8.93 34.82 -27.47
C SER A 58 7.71 33.91 -27.65
N ASP A 59 7.88 32.58 -27.52
CA ASP A 59 6.78 31.62 -27.63
C ASP A 59 5.71 31.85 -26.55
N ASP A 60 4.43 31.84 -26.94
CA ASP A 60 3.31 31.89 -25.99
C ASP A 60 2.95 30.48 -25.49
N TYR A 61 3.15 30.26 -24.18
CA TYR A 61 2.83 29.03 -23.48
C TYR A 61 1.65 29.18 -22.52
N ARG A 62 0.79 30.18 -22.72
CA ARG A 62 -0.44 30.36 -21.93
C ARG A 62 -1.57 29.52 -22.49
N CYS A 63 -2.24 28.79 -21.60
CA CYS A 63 -3.42 28.04 -21.98
C CYS A 63 -4.55 28.98 -22.42
N ALA A 64 -5.14 28.75 -23.60
CA ALA A 64 -6.25 29.57 -24.10
C ALA A 64 -7.49 29.57 -23.18
N THR A 65 -7.69 28.50 -22.41
CA THR A 65 -8.84 28.36 -21.49
C THR A 65 -8.60 28.90 -20.08
N CYS A 66 -7.49 28.51 -19.42
CA CYS A 66 -7.23 28.89 -18.02
C CYS A 66 -6.11 29.92 -17.84
N HIS A 67 -5.48 30.38 -18.92
CA HIS A 67 -4.38 31.35 -18.96
C HIS A 67 -3.13 30.98 -18.15
N THR A 68 -3.10 29.82 -17.50
CA THR A 68 -1.91 29.30 -16.81
C THR A 68 -0.78 29.05 -17.81
N GLU A 69 0.41 29.53 -17.46
CA GLU A 69 1.64 29.29 -18.22
C GLU A 69 2.11 27.85 -18.01
N GLY A 70 2.48 27.18 -19.10
CA GLY A 70 2.93 25.80 -19.03
C GLY A 70 2.93 25.10 -20.37
N GLN A 71 3.32 23.82 -20.37
CA GLN A 71 3.28 23.05 -21.60
C GLN A 71 1.84 22.93 -22.12
N LEU A 72 1.64 23.37 -23.36
CA LEU A 72 0.42 23.14 -24.11
C LEU A 72 0.37 21.68 -24.59
N TYR A 73 -0.80 21.05 -24.46
CA TYR A 73 -1.04 19.65 -24.79
C TYR A 73 -1.64 19.49 -26.19
N ARG A 74 -2.78 20.16 -26.46
CA ARG A 74 -3.41 20.18 -27.80
C ARG A 74 -4.25 21.43 -27.97
N ARG A 75 -4.35 21.95 -29.20
CA ARG A 75 -5.23 23.08 -29.58
C ARG A 75 -5.12 24.31 -28.65
N GLY A 76 -3.89 24.68 -28.25
CA GLY A 76 -3.67 25.82 -27.35
C GLY A 76 -4.08 25.60 -25.88
N GLN A 77 -4.49 24.38 -25.49
CA GLN A 77 -4.91 24.08 -24.13
C GLN A 77 -3.83 23.33 -23.35
N CYS A 78 -3.72 23.59 -22.05
CA CYS A 78 -2.93 22.78 -21.14
C CYS A 78 -3.54 21.38 -20.97
N ALA A 79 -2.75 20.43 -20.46
CA ALA A 79 -3.20 19.05 -20.24
C ALA A 79 -4.42 18.95 -19.31
N ARG A 80 -4.54 19.85 -18.32
CA ARG A 80 -5.67 19.85 -17.37
C ARG A 80 -6.97 20.31 -18.02
N CYS A 81 -6.96 21.38 -18.80
CA CYS A 81 -8.15 21.86 -19.53
C CYS A 81 -8.59 20.84 -20.58
N ALA A 82 -7.65 20.31 -21.37
CA ALA A 82 -7.97 19.27 -22.35
C ALA A 82 -8.54 18.00 -21.70
N LEU A 83 -8.06 17.63 -20.51
CA LEU A 83 -8.60 16.53 -19.72
C LEU A 83 -10.01 16.82 -19.21
N ARG A 84 -10.26 18.04 -18.72
CA ARG A 84 -11.58 18.45 -18.26
C ARG A 84 -12.60 18.37 -19.37
N ASP A 85 -12.28 18.93 -20.54
CA ASP A 85 -13.17 18.89 -21.70
C ASP A 85 -13.50 17.44 -22.11
N ASP A 86 -12.46 16.58 -22.17
CA ASP A 86 -12.62 15.16 -22.49
C ASP A 86 -13.52 14.42 -21.49
N LEU A 87 -13.38 14.70 -20.19
CA LEU A 87 -14.12 14.02 -19.14
C LEU A 87 -15.54 14.56 -18.98
N THR A 88 -15.74 15.88 -19.12
CA THR A 88 -17.08 16.50 -19.14
C THR A 88 -17.90 15.93 -20.29
N ALA A 89 -17.30 15.83 -21.48
CA ALA A 89 -17.96 15.21 -22.63
C ALA A 89 -18.28 13.73 -22.42
N LEU A 90 -17.43 13.01 -21.68
CA LEU A 90 -17.61 11.58 -21.44
C LEU A 90 -18.61 11.29 -20.31
N MET A 91 -18.67 12.13 -19.27
CA MET A 91 -19.30 11.77 -18.00
C MET A 91 -20.39 12.75 -17.55
N VAL A 92 -20.51 13.95 -18.13
CA VAL A 92 -21.39 15.00 -17.56
C VAL A 92 -22.53 15.38 -18.50
N HIS A 93 -22.29 15.50 -19.81
CA HIS A 93 -23.30 16.01 -20.75
C HIS A 93 -24.60 15.20 -20.76
N ASP A 94 -24.50 13.87 -20.73
CA ASP A 94 -25.66 12.95 -20.79
C ASP A 94 -25.82 12.13 -19.50
N ALA A 95 -25.34 12.65 -18.36
CA ALA A 95 -25.32 11.92 -17.10
C ALA A 95 -26.68 11.90 -16.41
N ALA A 96 -27.01 10.77 -15.77
CA ALA A 96 -28.17 10.67 -14.87
C ALA A 96 -28.03 11.63 -13.66
N ASP A 97 -26.82 11.75 -13.11
CA ASP A 97 -26.46 12.74 -12.09
C ASP A 97 -25.25 13.60 -12.54
N PRO A 98 -25.49 14.72 -13.25
CA PRO A 98 -24.43 15.61 -13.70
C PRO A 98 -23.62 16.25 -12.57
N VAL A 99 -24.20 16.40 -11.37
CA VAL A 99 -23.53 17.04 -10.22
C VAL A 99 -22.51 16.08 -9.62
N ALA A 100 -22.89 14.82 -9.38
CA ALA A 100 -21.95 13.80 -8.91
C ALA A 100 -20.84 13.55 -9.93
N MET A 101 -21.18 13.44 -11.22
CA MET A 101 -20.18 13.24 -12.27
C MET A 101 -19.24 14.45 -12.42
N GLY A 102 -19.76 15.68 -12.35
CA GLY A 102 -18.95 16.90 -12.34
C GLY A 102 -17.95 16.95 -11.17
N THR A 103 -18.35 16.41 -10.01
CA THR A 103 -17.46 16.26 -8.85
C THR A 103 -16.33 15.26 -9.15
N ILE A 104 -16.64 14.11 -9.75
CA ILE A 104 -15.64 13.12 -10.17
C ILE A 104 -14.67 13.73 -11.20
N VAL A 105 -15.18 14.47 -12.19
CA VAL A 105 -14.34 15.18 -13.18
C VAL A 105 -13.40 16.16 -12.49
N THR A 106 -13.89 16.91 -11.51
CA THR A 106 -13.07 17.86 -10.74
C THR A 106 -11.94 17.15 -10.00
N ILE A 107 -12.24 16.03 -9.33
CA ILE A 107 -11.24 15.20 -8.62
C ILE A 107 -10.18 14.68 -9.59
N LEU A 108 -10.59 14.13 -10.74
CA LEU A 108 -9.68 13.58 -11.75
C LEU A 108 -8.79 14.66 -12.38
N CYS A 109 -9.29 15.89 -12.53
CA CYS A 109 -8.52 17.02 -13.03
C CYS A 109 -7.57 17.63 -11.99
N GLY A 110 -7.81 17.37 -10.71
CA GLY A 110 -7.07 17.93 -9.57
C GLY A 110 -5.67 17.35 -9.36
N VAL A 111 -5.26 16.32 -10.10
CA VAL A 111 -3.91 15.74 -10.00
C VAL A 111 -2.81 16.74 -10.40
N ASP A 112 -1.64 16.58 -9.80
CA ASP A 112 -0.42 17.29 -10.21
C ASP A 112 0.02 16.91 -11.63
N ARG A 113 -0.30 15.67 -12.06
CA ARG A 113 0.06 15.16 -13.39
C ARG A 113 -1.17 14.74 -14.20
N PRO A 114 -1.91 15.68 -14.82
CA PRO A 114 -3.10 15.38 -15.65
C PRO A 114 -2.84 14.38 -16.78
N GLU A 115 -1.62 14.29 -17.30
CA GLU A 115 -1.26 13.38 -18.38
C GLU A 115 -1.41 11.91 -17.98
N SER A 116 -1.23 11.56 -16.70
CA SER A 116 -1.46 10.17 -16.27
C SER A 116 -2.93 9.79 -16.39
N ILE A 117 -3.84 10.72 -16.12
CA ILE A 117 -5.29 10.50 -16.28
C ILE A 117 -5.66 10.49 -17.77
N LEU A 118 -5.07 11.37 -18.58
CA LEU A 118 -5.24 11.34 -20.05
C LEU A 118 -4.81 10.00 -20.66
N THR A 119 -3.75 9.38 -20.16
CA THR A 119 -3.34 8.02 -20.58
C THR A 119 -4.27 6.96 -20.01
N TRP A 120 -4.59 7.03 -18.72
CA TRP A 120 -5.44 6.05 -18.03
C TRP A 120 -6.85 5.95 -18.63
N LYS A 121 -7.49 7.08 -18.94
CA LYS A 121 -8.84 7.12 -19.52
C LYS A 121 -8.94 6.52 -20.93
N ARG A 122 -7.82 6.31 -21.63
CA ARG A 122 -7.80 5.67 -22.95
C ARG A 122 -8.08 4.17 -22.88
N SER A 123 -7.92 3.56 -21.70
CA SER A 123 -8.25 2.15 -21.50
C SER A 123 -9.74 1.91 -21.75
N PRO A 124 -10.13 0.92 -22.59
CA PRO A 124 -11.52 0.59 -22.84
C PRO A 124 -12.28 0.25 -21.55
N THR A 125 -11.63 -0.49 -20.63
CA THR A 125 -12.20 -0.82 -19.32
C THR A 125 -12.48 0.42 -18.48
N VAL A 126 -11.55 1.39 -18.46
CA VAL A 126 -11.76 2.64 -17.71
C VAL A 126 -12.89 3.45 -18.33
N ARG A 127 -12.91 3.57 -19.66
CA ARG A 127 -13.98 4.29 -20.35
C ARG A 127 -15.35 3.66 -20.10
N ALA A 128 -15.45 2.34 -20.12
CA ALA A 128 -16.69 1.62 -19.78
C ALA A 128 -17.14 1.88 -18.33
N LEU A 129 -16.20 1.90 -17.37
CA LEU A 129 -16.51 2.23 -15.97
C LEU A 129 -17.02 3.67 -15.82
N LEU A 130 -16.36 4.64 -16.45
CA LEU A 130 -16.75 6.05 -16.36
C LEU A 130 -18.11 6.31 -17.03
N LEU A 131 -18.38 5.66 -18.17
CA LEU A 131 -19.68 5.72 -18.84
C LEU A 131 -20.78 5.04 -18.02
N GLY A 132 -20.54 3.84 -17.51
CA GLY A 132 -21.52 3.12 -16.69
C GLY A 132 -21.86 3.85 -15.39
N LEU A 133 -20.91 4.59 -14.80
CA LEU A 133 -21.21 5.48 -13.68
C LEU A 133 -22.07 6.69 -14.11
N ALA A 134 -21.83 7.24 -15.30
CA ALA A 134 -22.58 8.39 -15.81
C ALA A 134 -24.01 8.02 -16.23
N SER A 135 -24.21 6.83 -16.80
CA SER A 135 -25.53 6.29 -17.20
C SER A 135 -26.31 5.62 -16.06
N GLU A 136 -25.72 5.50 -14.86
CA GLU A 136 -26.28 4.77 -13.71
C GLU A 136 -26.38 3.24 -13.88
N ASP A 137 -25.89 2.67 -15.00
CA ASP A 137 -25.73 1.21 -15.17
C ASP A 137 -24.82 0.60 -14.10
N ILE A 138 -23.88 1.39 -13.60
CA ILE A 138 -23.06 1.11 -12.44
C ILE A 138 -23.46 2.11 -11.36
N PRO A 139 -24.20 1.69 -10.33
CA PRO A 139 -24.50 2.56 -9.20
C PRO A 139 -23.21 3.10 -8.57
N LEU A 140 -23.21 4.37 -8.14
CA LEU A 140 -22.11 4.97 -7.38
C LEU A 140 -22.07 4.42 -5.96
N SER A 141 -21.73 3.14 -5.84
CA SER A 141 -21.68 2.40 -4.60
C SER A 141 -20.57 1.35 -4.65
N HIS A 142 -20.24 0.79 -3.49
CA HIS A 142 -19.29 -0.31 -3.41
C HIS A 142 -19.76 -1.55 -4.18
N ASP A 143 -21.06 -1.84 -4.09
CA ASP A 143 -21.67 -3.01 -4.72
C ASP A 143 -21.76 -2.84 -6.24
N GLY A 144 -22.08 -1.63 -6.73
CA GLY A 144 -22.05 -1.33 -8.17
C GLY A 144 -20.66 -1.55 -8.75
N LEU A 145 -19.62 -1.08 -8.06
CA LEU A 145 -18.23 -1.34 -8.47
C LEU A 145 -17.84 -2.81 -8.36
N ASP A 146 -18.35 -3.57 -7.37
CA ASP A 146 -18.07 -5.01 -7.28
C ASP A 146 -18.71 -5.79 -8.43
N ALA A 147 -19.92 -5.42 -8.85
CA ALA A 147 -20.60 -5.99 -10.01
C ALA A 147 -19.85 -5.69 -11.33
N ALA A 148 -19.23 -4.51 -11.44
CA ALA A 148 -18.39 -4.14 -12.57
C ALA A 148 -17.07 -4.95 -12.66
N GLY A 149 -16.74 -5.73 -11.63
CA GLY A 149 -15.66 -6.71 -11.63
C GLY A 149 -14.47 -6.37 -10.72
N GLN A 150 -13.48 -7.26 -10.67
CA GLN A 150 -12.36 -7.18 -9.70
C GLN A 150 -11.04 -6.67 -10.31
N SER A 151 -11.12 -5.93 -11.41
CA SER A 151 -9.92 -5.43 -12.11
C SER A 151 -9.13 -4.41 -11.28
N ARG A 152 -7.86 -4.20 -11.66
CA ARG A 152 -7.01 -3.15 -11.04
C ARG A 152 -7.63 -1.76 -11.24
N GLN A 153 -8.31 -1.54 -12.35
CA GLN A 153 -8.97 -0.29 -12.73
C GLN A 153 -10.14 0.00 -11.79
N VAL A 154 -11.00 -0.99 -11.53
CA VAL A 154 -12.09 -0.87 -10.54
C VAL A 154 -11.53 -0.59 -9.15
N SER A 155 -10.51 -1.35 -8.72
CA SER A 155 -9.88 -1.15 -7.41
C SER A 155 -9.27 0.25 -7.26
N HIS A 156 -8.70 0.80 -8.34
CA HIS A 156 -8.14 2.14 -8.37
C HIS A 156 -9.24 3.21 -8.26
N LEU A 157 -10.30 3.08 -9.07
CA LEU A 157 -11.44 3.99 -9.05
C LEU A 157 -12.14 3.99 -7.69
N ARG A 158 -12.40 2.81 -7.10
CA ARG A 158 -12.93 2.70 -5.73
C ARG A 158 -12.08 3.44 -4.72
N SER A 159 -10.76 3.23 -4.74
CA SER A 159 -9.85 3.90 -3.80
C SER A 159 -9.87 5.43 -3.98
N LEU A 160 -10.02 5.92 -5.21
CA LEU A 160 -10.14 7.35 -5.52
C LEU A 160 -11.46 7.93 -4.99
N LEU A 161 -12.57 7.23 -5.19
CA LEU A 161 -13.89 7.67 -4.70
C LEU A 161 -13.95 7.65 -3.16
N GLU A 162 -13.44 6.60 -2.51
CA GLU A 162 -13.32 6.53 -1.04
C GLU A 162 -12.46 7.68 -0.50
N HIS A 163 -11.27 7.89 -1.07
CA HIS A 163 -10.33 8.90 -0.60
C HIS A 163 -10.94 10.31 -0.66
N ASN A 164 -11.73 10.60 -1.68
CA ASN A 164 -12.37 11.90 -1.84
C ASN A 164 -13.74 11.99 -1.15
N GLY A 165 -14.21 10.94 -0.46
CA GLY A 165 -15.45 10.94 0.32
C GLY A 165 -16.73 10.73 -0.49
N LEU A 166 -16.61 10.29 -1.75
CA LEU A 166 -17.75 9.90 -2.59
C LEU A 166 -18.24 8.48 -2.27
N LEU A 167 -17.42 7.66 -1.61
CA LEU A 167 -17.82 6.38 -1.05
C LEU A 167 -17.39 6.30 0.42
N PRO A 168 -18.17 5.62 1.29
CA PRO A 168 -17.76 5.39 2.66
C PRO A 168 -16.52 4.48 2.70
N PRO A 169 -15.63 4.61 3.71
CA PRO A 169 -14.50 3.70 3.87
C PRO A 169 -14.96 2.24 4.00
N ARG A 170 -14.34 1.33 3.25
CA ARG A 170 -14.61 -0.11 3.33
C ARG A 170 -13.33 -0.92 3.50
N ASP A 171 -13.38 -1.95 4.35
CA ASP A 171 -12.33 -2.95 4.44
C ASP A 171 -12.39 -3.91 3.24
N GLU A 172 -11.74 -3.49 2.16
CA GLU A 172 -11.74 -4.20 0.87
C GLU A 172 -11.25 -5.66 0.96
N PRO A 173 -10.16 -6.01 1.68
CA PRO A 173 -9.79 -7.42 1.85
C PRO A 173 -10.87 -8.24 2.58
N LEU A 174 -11.58 -7.68 3.56
CA LEU A 174 -12.69 -8.36 4.22
C LEU A 174 -13.87 -8.58 3.26
N ALA A 175 -14.27 -7.54 2.51
CA ALA A 175 -15.35 -7.65 1.53
C ALA A 175 -15.05 -8.74 0.48
N ARG A 176 -13.82 -8.77 -0.05
CA ARG A 176 -13.36 -9.82 -0.97
C ARG A 176 -13.30 -11.20 -0.32
N PHE A 177 -12.98 -11.27 0.98
CA PHE A 177 -13.00 -12.53 1.71
C PHE A 177 -14.44 -13.07 1.83
N GLN A 178 -15.42 -12.22 2.12
CA GLN A 178 -16.83 -12.62 2.21
C GLN A 178 -17.36 -13.13 0.87
N ALA A 179 -17.13 -12.40 -0.22
CA ALA A 179 -17.55 -12.84 -1.56
C ALA A 179 -16.87 -14.16 -1.97
N TRP A 180 -15.57 -14.29 -1.71
CA TRP A 180 -14.82 -15.53 -1.94
C TRP A 180 -15.36 -16.69 -1.10
N LEU A 181 -15.70 -16.46 0.17
CA LEU A 181 -16.18 -17.50 1.07
C LEU A 181 -17.56 -18.03 0.61
N ALA A 182 -18.47 -17.14 0.22
CA ALA A 182 -19.79 -17.51 -0.30
C ALA A 182 -19.65 -18.44 -1.52
N SER A 183 -18.90 -18.00 -2.54
CA SER A 183 -18.64 -18.81 -3.74
C SER A 183 -17.91 -20.12 -3.42
N LYS A 184 -16.98 -20.12 -2.45
CA LYS A 184 -16.28 -21.34 -2.05
C LYS A 184 -17.17 -22.36 -1.36
N LEU A 185 -18.08 -21.92 -0.50
CA LEU A 185 -19.03 -22.81 0.18
C LEU A 185 -20.04 -23.38 -0.82
N GLU A 186 -20.55 -22.57 -1.75
CA GLU A 186 -21.43 -23.01 -2.84
C GLU A 186 -20.84 -24.13 -3.68
N ALA A 187 -19.53 -24.12 -3.92
CA ALA A 187 -18.83 -25.16 -4.69
C ALA A 187 -18.68 -26.50 -3.95
N ILE A 188 -19.00 -26.59 -2.64
CA ILE A 188 -18.91 -27.84 -1.87
C ILE A 188 -20.27 -28.55 -1.94
N CYS A 189 -20.34 -29.62 -2.73
CA CYS A 189 -21.57 -30.40 -2.92
C CYS A 189 -21.91 -31.30 -1.73
N GLU A 190 -20.91 -31.89 -1.08
CA GLU A 190 -21.11 -32.89 -0.03
C GLU A 190 -21.49 -32.23 1.31
N PRO A 191 -22.70 -32.46 1.86
CA PRO A 191 -23.14 -31.81 3.10
C PRO A 191 -22.27 -32.16 4.30
N ALA A 192 -21.74 -33.40 4.36
CA ALA A 192 -20.86 -33.83 5.44
C ALA A 192 -19.53 -33.07 5.49
N VAL A 193 -19.11 -32.50 4.35
CA VAL A 193 -17.93 -31.61 4.25
C VAL A 193 -18.34 -30.15 4.42
N ARG A 194 -19.44 -29.72 3.78
CA ARG A 194 -19.85 -28.31 3.77
C ARG A 194 -20.17 -27.77 5.16
N ALA A 195 -20.99 -28.48 5.94
CA ALA A 195 -21.46 -28.00 7.24
C ALA A 195 -20.33 -27.66 8.23
N PRO A 196 -19.35 -28.54 8.50
CA PRO A 196 -18.23 -28.20 9.40
C PRO A 196 -17.32 -27.10 8.84
N VAL A 197 -17.12 -27.03 7.52
CA VAL A 197 -16.34 -25.95 6.89
C VAL A 197 -17.02 -24.60 7.06
N GLU A 198 -18.33 -24.54 6.83
CA GLU A 198 -19.13 -23.32 6.96
C GLU A 198 -19.13 -22.80 8.39
N GLN A 199 -19.33 -23.67 9.38
CA GLN A 199 -19.25 -23.32 10.80
C GLN A 199 -17.85 -22.82 11.17
N PHE A 200 -16.79 -23.53 10.77
CA PHE A 200 -15.41 -23.11 11.01
C PHE A 200 -15.11 -21.75 10.38
N ALA A 201 -15.39 -21.58 9.10
CA ALA A 201 -15.11 -20.36 8.38
C ALA A 201 -15.89 -19.15 8.94
N THR A 202 -17.17 -19.36 9.29
CA THR A 202 -18.05 -18.28 9.74
C THR A 202 -17.81 -17.92 11.21
N TRP A 203 -17.80 -18.91 12.10
CA TRP A 203 -17.72 -18.68 13.54
C TRP A 203 -16.28 -18.41 14.01
N HIS A 204 -15.26 -18.99 13.35
CA HIS A 204 -13.87 -18.72 13.72
C HIS A 204 -13.28 -17.55 12.94
N HIS A 205 -13.17 -17.69 11.61
CA HIS A 205 -12.43 -16.73 10.80
C HIS A 205 -13.22 -15.44 10.56
N LEU A 206 -14.45 -15.53 10.03
CA LEU A 206 -15.22 -14.34 9.65
C LEU A 206 -15.56 -13.47 10.87
N GLN A 207 -15.94 -14.06 12.00
CA GLN A 207 -16.18 -13.33 13.25
C GLN A 207 -14.93 -12.57 13.71
N ARG A 208 -13.75 -13.21 13.69
CA ARG A 208 -12.48 -12.59 14.08
C ARG A 208 -12.06 -11.47 13.13
N LEU A 209 -12.23 -11.69 11.82
CA LEU A 209 -11.91 -10.69 10.80
C LEU A 209 -12.78 -9.45 10.94
N ARG A 210 -14.10 -9.61 11.16
CA ARG A 210 -15.03 -8.49 11.42
C ARG A 210 -14.63 -7.66 12.64
N ARG A 211 -14.25 -8.33 13.74
CA ARG A 211 -13.77 -7.65 14.96
C ARG A 211 -12.49 -6.86 14.73
N THR A 212 -11.58 -7.38 13.91
CA THR A 212 -10.27 -6.74 13.64
C THR A 212 -10.39 -5.61 12.62
N SER A 213 -11.33 -5.72 11.68
CA SER A 213 -11.65 -4.69 10.70
C SER A 213 -12.12 -3.39 11.38
N ALA A 214 -12.98 -3.52 12.40
CA ALA A 214 -13.49 -2.39 13.17
C ALA A 214 -12.40 -1.58 13.89
N SER A 215 -11.23 -2.19 14.19
CA SER A 215 -10.11 -1.49 14.82
C SER A 215 -9.17 -0.79 13.82
N GLY A 216 -9.53 -0.73 12.53
CA GLY A 216 -8.75 -0.06 11.49
C GLY A 216 -7.46 -0.77 11.09
N GLN A 217 -7.24 -2.00 11.58
CA GLN A 217 -6.08 -2.81 11.23
C GLN A 217 -6.26 -3.42 9.83
N SER A 218 -5.17 -3.52 9.07
CA SER A 218 -5.23 -4.16 7.75
C SER A 218 -5.60 -5.63 7.87
N SER A 219 -6.74 -6.01 7.28
CA SER A 219 -7.24 -7.39 7.27
C SER A 219 -6.56 -8.27 6.19
N HIS A 220 -5.64 -7.74 5.38
CA HIS A 220 -5.05 -8.46 4.25
C HIS A 220 -4.28 -9.74 4.66
N GLY A 221 -3.37 -9.65 5.64
CA GLY A 221 -2.65 -10.82 6.16
C GLY A 221 -3.58 -11.85 6.79
N PRO A 222 -4.45 -11.43 7.74
CA PRO A 222 -5.45 -12.31 8.34
C PRO A 222 -6.38 -13.01 7.33
N THR A 223 -6.90 -12.29 6.32
CA THR A 223 -7.76 -12.87 5.27
C THR A 223 -7.01 -13.88 4.42
N HIS A 224 -5.74 -13.62 4.07
CA HIS A 224 -4.91 -14.58 3.34
C HIS A 224 -4.66 -15.87 4.15
N SER A 225 -4.34 -15.76 5.45
CA SER A 225 -4.17 -16.94 6.32
C SER A 225 -5.46 -17.75 6.42
N ALA A 226 -6.59 -17.06 6.67
CA ALA A 226 -7.90 -17.69 6.74
C ALA A 226 -8.25 -18.45 5.46
N ARG A 227 -8.00 -17.87 4.27
CA ARG A 227 -8.22 -18.56 2.99
C ARG A 227 -7.40 -19.86 2.89
N GLN A 228 -6.15 -19.82 3.32
CA GLN A 228 -5.26 -20.98 3.29
C GLN A 228 -5.73 -22.07 4.25
N GLU A 229 -6.09 -21.71 5.49
CA GLU A 229 -6.58 -22.66 6.49
C GLU A 229 -7.92 -23.29 6.08
N ILE A 230 -8.85 -22.49 5.53
CA ILE A 230 -10.14 -22.97 5.01
C ILE A 230 -9.91 -23.92 3.82
N ASN A 231 -9.06 -23.56 2.85
CA ASN A 231 -8.78 -24.43 1.69
C ASN A 231 -8.17 -25.77 2.12
N GLU A 232 -7.22 -25.78 3.05
CA GLU A 232 -6.63 -27.04 3.53
C GLU A 232 -7.63 -27.85 4.36
N THR A 233 -8.52 -27.19 5.10
CA THR A 233 -9.61 -27.87 5.83
C THR A 233 -10.60 -28.54 4.87
N ILE A 234 -10.98 -27.86 3.78
CA ILE A 234 -11.84 -28.44 2.74
C ILE A 234 -11.17 -29.69 2.16
N LYS A 235 -9.89 -29.60 1.76
CA LYS A 235 -9.15 -30.74 1.21
C LYS A 235 -9.10 -31.92 2.19
N PHE A 236 -8.83 -31.65 3.46
CA PHE A 236 -8.78 -32.68 4.50
C PHE A 236 -10.13 -33.37 4.68
N LEU A 237 -11.22 -32.59 4.80
CA LEU A 237 -12.54 -33.16 5.02
C LEU A 237 -13.08 -33.90 3.79
N SER A 238 -12.80 -33.42 2.58
CA SER A 238 -13.06 -34.16 1.34
C SER A 238 -12.29 -35.49 1.31
N TRP A 239 -10.98 -35.45 1.58
CA TRP A 239 -10.14 -36.66 1.64
C TRP A 239 -10.64 -37.66 2.69
N LEU A 240 -11.03 -37.18 3.87
CA LEU A 240 -11.57 -38.01 4.96
C LEU A 240 -12.88 -38.70 4.56
N HIS A 241 -13.75 -37.96 3.89
CA HIS A 241 -15.03 -38.48 3.44
C HIS A 241 -14.86 -39.50 2.30
N GLU A 242 -14.02 -39.18 1.32
CA GLU A 242 -13.79 -40.02 0.13
C GLU A 242 -13.07 -41.33 0.46
N ASN A 243 -12.05 -41.31 1.34
CA ASN A 243 -11.21 -42.48 1.60
C ASN A 243 -11.64 -43.32 2.81
N HIS A 244 -12.25 -42.69 3.81
CA HIS A 244 -12.59 -43.37 5.06
C HIS A 244 -14.09 -43.35 5.37
N HIS A 245 -14.92 -42.70 4.55
CA HIS A 245 -16.36 -42.51 4.79
C HIS A 245 -16.66 -41.94 6.18
N ARG A 246 -15.78 -41.07 6.67
CA ARG A 246 -15.90 -40.40 7.98
C ARG A 246 -16.26 -38.94 7.81
N THR A 247 -16.72 -38.34 8.90
CA THR A 247 -17.04 -36.92 8.99
C THR A 247 -16.12 -36.25 10.00
N ALA A 248 -16.17 -34.92 10.11
CA ALA A 248 -15.45 -34.19 11.16
C ALA A 248 -15.70 -34.75 12.58
N ALA A 249 -16.93 -35.20 12.86
CA ALA A 249 -17.32 -35.74 14.16
C ALA A 249 -16.79 -37.17 14.41
N THR A 250 -16.65 -37.99 13.35
CA THR A 250 -16.21 -39.40 13.46
C THR A 250 -14.75 -39.61 13.10
N CYS A 251 -14.03 -38.54 12.74
CA CYS A 251 -12.60 -38.53 12.49
C CYS A 251 -11.83 -39.11 13.70
N ARG A 252 -10.81 -39.92 13.41
CA ARG A 252 -9.89 -40.48 14.42
C ARG A 252 -8.52 -39.80 14.31
N GLN A 253 -7.72 -39.94 15.37
CA GLN A 253 -6.33 -39.44 15.37
C GLN A 253 -5.50 -40.04 14.22
N GLN A 254 -5.67 -41.33 13.94
CA GLN A 254 -4.99 -42.02 12.84
C GLN A 254 -5.25 -41.36 11.48
N ASP A 255 -6.44 -40.80 11.25
CA ASP A 255 -6.77 -40.13 9.99
C ASP A 255 -6.00 -38.81 9.83
N ILE A 256 -5.82 -38.07 10.94
CA ILE A 256 -4.97 -36.87 10.97
C ILE A 256 -3.52 -37.27 10.69
N ASP A 257 -3.03 -38.31 11.35
CA ASP A 257 -1.64 -38.73 11.23
C ASP A 257 -1.34 -39.19 9.79
N GLU A 258 -2.26 -39.94 9.16
CA GLU A 258 -2.17 -40.35 7.76
C GLU A 258 -2.21 -39.15 6.80
N TRP A 259 -3.13 -38.20 7.03
CA TRP A 259 -3.19 -36.97 6.26
C TRP A 259 -1.87 -36.18 6.35
N LEU A 260 -1.27 -36.07 7.54
CA LEU A 260 -0.01 -35.34 7.69
C LEU A 260 1.18 -36.08 7.08
N ALA A 261 1.22 -37.42 7.19
CA ALA A 261 2.34 -38.23 6.69
C ALA A 261 2.42 -38.27 5.16
N THR A 262 1.28 -38.24 4.47
CA THR A 262 1.21 -38.48 3.03
C THR A 262 1.26 -37.22 2.17
N GLY A 263 1.52 -36.04 2.73
CA GLY A 263 1.46 -34.81 1.95
C GLY A 263 2.38 -33.66 2.37
N PRO A 264 2.24 -32.51 1.69
CA PRO A 264 3.15 -31.38 1.88
C PRO A 264 2.95 -30.71 3.25
N THR A 265 3.94 -29.94 3.68
CA THR A 265 3.92 -29.25 4.98
C THR A 265 2.74 -28.29 5.18
N THR A 266 2.08 -27.85 4.10
CA THR A 266 0.85 -27.03 4.16
C THR A 266 -0.31 -27.77 4.81
N ARG A 267 -0.31 -29.11 4.81
CA ARG A 267 -1.35 -29.92 5.47
C ARG A 267 -1.44 -29.65 6.98
N THR A 268 -0.36 -29.16 7.60
CA THR A 268 -0.36 -28.75 9.02
C THR A 268 -1.29 -27.56 9.32
N LYS A 269 -1.75 -26.83 8.29
CA LYS A 269 -2.70 -25.70 8.44
C LYS A 269 -4.09 -26.13 8.91
N ILE A 270 -4.43 -27.43 8.89
CA ILE A 270 -5.69 -27.92 9.48
C ILE A 270 -5.71 -27.78 11.01
N ARG A 271 -4.58 -27.47 11.65
CA ARG A 271 -4.49 -27.33 13.10
C ARG A 271 -5.53 -26.38 13.68
N THR A 272 -5.74 -25.22 13.07
CA THR A 272 -6.73 -24.25 13.56
C THR A 272 -8.12 -24.85 13.56
N PHE A 273 -8.46 -25.64 12.54
CA PHE A 273 -9.70 -26.39 12.48
C PHE A 273 -9.79 -27.46 13.57
N VAL A 274 -8.74 -28.26 13.81
CA VAL A 274 -8.74 -29.28 14.88
C VAL A 274 -8.95 -28.66 16.26
N VAL A 275 -8.24 -27.57 16.56
CA VAL A 275 -8.41 -26.82 17.82
C VAL A 275 -9.82 -26.23 17.92
N TRP A 276 -10.38 -25.72 16.84
CA TRP A 276 -11.74 -25.22 16.80
C TRP A 276 -12.77 -26.34 17.00
N ALA A 277 -12.62 -27.49 16.34
CA ALA A 277 -13.52 -28.63 16.44
C ALA A 277 -13.60 -29.19 17.87
N SER A 278 -12.46 -29.21 18.57
CA SER A 278 -12.41 -29.56 19.99
C SER A 278 -13.14 -28.54 20.86
N LYS A 279 -12.87 -27.23 20.68
CA LYS A 279 -13.54 -26.15 21.44
C LYS A 279 -15.04 -26.08 21.19
N SER A 280 -15.47 -26.35 19.96
CA SER A 280 -16.88 -26.36 19.55
C SER A 280 -17.58 -27.70 19.82
N LYS A 281 -16.90 -28.66 20.47
CA LYS A 281 -17.42 -30.01 20.79
C LYS A 281 -17.87 -30.81 19.56
N VAL A 282 -17.37 -30.49 18.38
CA VAL A 282 -17.57 -31.27 17.15
C VAL A 282 -16.81 -32.59 17.25
N ASN A 283 -15.56 -32.53 17.72
CA ASN A 283 -14.75 -33.71 18.02
C ASN A 283 -13.65 -33.34 19.02
N THR A 284 -13.70 -33.94 20.21
CA THR A 284 -12.76 -33.67 21.31
C THR A 284 -11.61 -34.67 21.40
N ALA A 285 -11.62 -35.73 20.58
CA ALA A 285 -10.63 -36.81 20.61
C ALA A 285 -9.37 -36.50 19.79
N LEU A 286 -9.38 -35.43 19.00
CA LEU A 286 -8.30 -35.07 18.09
C LEU A 286 -7.27 -34.14 18.74
N GLN A 287 -5.99 -34.39 18.48
CA GLN A 287 -4.88 -33.55 18.93
C GLN A 287 -3.95 -33.22 17.75
N LEU A 288 -3.46 -31.98 17.73
CA LEU A 288 -2.45 -31.55 16.75
C LEU A 288 -1.57 -30.46 17.38
N ASP A 289 -0.36 -30.86 17.76
CA ASP A 289 0.60 -29.97 18.42
C ASP A 289 1.07 -28.83 17.52
N ALA A 290 1.45 -27.72 18.15
CA ALA A 290 2.06 -26.63 17.40
C ALA A 290 3.42 -27.07 16.86
N PRO A 291 3.74 -26.77 15.59
CA PRO A 291 5.10 -27.00 15.08
C PRO A 291 6.11 -26.29 15.96
N GLN A 292 7.16 -26.99 16.39
CA GLN A 292 8.30 -26.34 17.04
C GLN A 292 8.95 -25.38 16.04
N ALA A 293 9.17 -24.14 16.47
CA ALA A 293 9.85 -23.15 15.65
C ALA A 293 11.31 -23.57 15.49
N LYS A 294 11.68 -24.04 14.30
CA LYS A 294 12.98 -24.70 14.07
C LYS A 294 14.19 -23.76 14.00
N ASP A 295 14.02 -22.44 13.98
CA ASP A 295 15.15 -21.50 14.08
C ASP A 295 14.70 -20.05 14.37
N THR A 296 15.31 -19.42 15.39
CA THR A 296 15.26 -17.96 15.53
C THR A 296 16.35 -17.38 14.64
N ARG A 297 15.98 -16.97 13.42
CA ARG A 297 16.91 -16.25 12.56
C ARG A 297 17.32 -14.95 13.27
N LEU A 298 18.62 -14.70 13.37
CA LEU A 298 19.23 -13.48 13.90
C LEU A 298 20.27 -12.97 12.88
N LEU A 299 20.36 -11.65 12.75
CA LEU A 299 21.55 -11.00 12.20
C LEU A 299 22.60 -10.87 13.30
N THR A 300 23.88 -10.99 12.94
CA THR A 300 24.95 -10.57 13.84
C THR A 300 24.91 -9.05 14.05
N GLN A 301 25.51 -8.56 15.14
CA GLN A 301 25.57 -7.13 15.39
C GLN A 301 26.33 -6.40 14.27
N ASP A 302 27.42 -6.98 13.76
CA ASP A 302 28.20 -6.41 12.65
C ASP A 302 27.37 -6.34 11.36
N GLN A 303 26.62 -7.39 11.03
CA GLN A 303 25.71 -7.37 9.88
C GLN A 303 24.63 -6.30 10.03
N ARG A 304 24.07 -6.15 11.23
CA ARG A 304 23.06 -5.12 11.52
C ARG A 304 23.64 -3.72 11.36
N LEU A 305 24.80 -3.44 11.94
CA LEU A 305 25.46 -2.13 11.86
C LEU A 305 25.92 -1.81 10.44
N ALA A 306 26.44 -2.80 9.70
CA ALA A 306 26.78 -2.64 8.29
C ALA A 306 25.55 -2.24 7.45
N TRP A 307 24.41 -2.89 7.67
CA TRP A 307 23.16 -2.50 7.00
C TRP A 307 22.68 -1.11 7.40
N ILE A 308 22.73 -0.74 8.68
CA ILE A 308 22.35 0.61 9.11
C ILE A 308 23.24 1.66 8.41
N LYS A 309 24.55 1.44 8.37
CA LYS A 309 25.50 2.34 7.69
C LYS A 309 25.18 2.47 6.20
N GLU A 310 24.96 1.35 5.51
CA GLU A 310 24.61 1.32 4.08
C GLU A 310 23.29 2.05 3.81
N LEU A 311 22.26 1.84 4.62
CA LEU A 311 20.97 2.49 4.43
C LEU A 311 21.01 3.99 4.75
N LEU A 312 21.86 4.44 5.67
CA LEU A 312 21.98 5.86 6.02
C LEU A 312 22.83 6.65 5.02
N HIS A 313 23.93 6.07 4.53
CA HIS A 313 24.93 6.80 3.75
C HIS A 313 25.15 6.29 2.33
N GLY A 314 24.80 5.05 2.04
CA GLY A 314 24.96 4.43 0.72
C GLY A 314 23.84 4.80 -0.25
N ASP A 315 23.86 4.17 -1.42
CA ASP A 315 22.92 4.36 -2.52
C ASP A 315 22.24 3.05 -2.96
N ALA A 316 22.34 1.99 -2.14
CA ALA A 316 21.85 0.64 -2.45
C ALA A 316 20.39 0.56 -2.92
N GLU A 317 19.52 1.50 -2.51
CA GLU A 317 18.13 1.58 -2.95
C GLU A 317 17.59 3.01 -2.89
N SER A 318 16.40 3.23 -3.44
CA SER A 318 15.74 4.54 -3.33
C SER A 318 15.38 4.91 -1.88
N LEU A 319 15.35 6.22 -1.61
CA LEU A 319 15.13 6.81 -0.28
C LEU A 319 13.98 6.16 0.53
N PRO A 320 12.79 5.89 -0.03
CA PRO A 320 11.69 5.28 0.73
C PRO A 320 12.05 3.90 1.31
N TYR A 321 12.75 3.05 0.55
CA TYR A 321 13.12 1.71 1.02
C TYR A 321 14.24 1.80 2.06
N ARG A 322 15.16 2.75 1.91
CA ARG A 322 16.22 3.00 2.89
C ARG A 322 15.66 3.49 4.23
N VAL A 323 14.71 4.42 4.21
CA VAL A 323 13.99 4.86 5.44
C VAL A 323 13.30 3.68 6.11
N ALA A 324 12.59 2.86 5.34
CA ALA A 324 11.87 1.70 5.87
C ALA A 324 12.81 0.63 6.46
N GLY A 325 13.92 0.33 5.78
CA GLY A 325 14.93 -0.59 6.30
C GLY A 325 15.57 -0.08 7.60
N THR A 326 15.81 1.23 7.69
CA THR A 326 16.35 1.87 8.90
C THR A 326 15.36 1.76 10.06
N LEU A 327 14.07 2.00 9.84
CA LEU A 327 13.03 1.80 10.87
C LEU A 327 12.96 0.35 11.37
N LEU A 328 13.14 -0.63 10.47
CA LEU A 328 13.19 -2.05 10.82
C LEU A 328 14.43 -2.39 11.67
N LEU A 329 15.61 -1.92 11.28
CA LEU A 329 16.89 -2.28 11.91
C LEU A 329 17.16 -1.50 13.22
N LEU A 330 16.62 -0.28 13.33
CA LEU A 330 16.80 0.58 14.49
C LEU A 330 15.72 0.37 15.55
N TYR A 331 14.44 0.30 15.14
CA TYR A 331 13.29 0.25 16.05
C TYR A 331 12.55 -1.10 16.04
N ALA A 332 13.13 -2.12 15.42
CA ALA A 332 12.55 -3.46 15.24
C ALA A 332 11.18 -3.49 14.53
N GLN A 333 10.73 -2.38 13.96
CA GLN A 333 9.33 -2.23 13.54
C GLN A 333 8.95 -3.22 12.44
N PRO A 334 7.81 -3.93 12.54
CA PRO A 334 7.36 -4.83 11.49
C PRO A 334 7.07 -4.03 10.21
N VAL A 335 7.47 -4.56 9.06
CA VAL A 335 7.27 -3.90 7.76
C VAL A 335 5.80 -3.49 7.53
N ALA A 336 4.85 -4.32 7.99
CA ALA A 336 3.42 -4.02 7.90
C ALA A 336 3.01 -2.77 8.71
N LYS A 337 3.63 -2.52 9.86
CA LYS A 337 3.43 -1.29 10.63
C LYS A 337 4.14 -0.11 9.96
N ILE A 338 5.36 -0.31 9.46
CA ILE A 338 6.16 0.73 8.81
C ILE A 338 5.41 1.35 7.64
N VAL A 339 4.90 0.53 6.71
CA VAL A 339 4.15 1.06 5.55
C VAL A 339 2.86 1.75 5.97
N ALA A 340 2.27 1.36 7.10
CA ALA A 340 1.07 1.95 7.68
C ALA A 340 1.35 3.11 8.65
N LEU A 341 2.55 3.70 8.63
CA LEU A 341 2.81 4.92 9.40
C LEU A 341 2.18 6.14 8.71
N PRO A 342 1.32 6.92 9.39
CA PRO A 342 0.87 8.21 8.88
C PRO A 342 1.99 9.25 9.00
N THR A 343 1.95 10.31 8.18
CA THR A 343 2.88 11.44 8.33
C THR A 343 2.72 12.15 9.68
N ALA A 344 1.49 12.15 10.22
CA ALA A 344 1.20 12.68 11.55
C ALA A 344 1.91 11.92 12.69
N ALA A 345 2.47 10.73 12.43
CA ALA A 345 3.31 10.04 13.40
C ALA A 345 4.69 10.70 13.56
N ILE A 346 5.09 11.60 12.64
CA ILE A 346 6.36 12.31 12.71
C ILE A 346 6.11 13.69 13.33
N VAL A 347 6.79 13.96 14.45
CA VAL A 347 6.75 15.25 15.14
C VAL A 347 8.11 15.92 15.00
N ILE A 348 8.13 17.08 14.36
CA ILE A 348 9.33 17.89 14.18
C ILE A 348 9.23 19.08 15.15
N ALA A 349 10.09 19.09 16.18
CA ALA A 349 10.22 20.19 17.12
C ALA A 349 11.58 20.88 16.95
N ALA A 350 11.74 22.06 17.54
CA ALA A 350 13.01 22.79 17.52
C ALA A 350 14.11 21.96 18.23
N GLY A 351 15.01 21.38 17.45
CA GLY A 351 16.16 20.60 17.93
C GLY A 351 15.97 19.07 18.00
N GLU A 352 14.77 18.54 17.82
CA GLU A 352 14.54 17.08 17.88
C GLU A 352 13.42 16.62 16.93
N THR A 353 13.62 15.48 16.29
CA THR A 353 12.59 14.79 15.51
C THR A 353 12.16 13.53 16.25
N ARG A 354 10.86 13.32 16.41
CA ARG A 354 10.30 12.17 17.12
C ARG A 354 9.32 11.40 16.25
N ILE A 355 9.16 10.11 16.53
CA ILE A 355 8.24 9.22 15.83
C ILE A 355 7.35 8.44 16.80
N SER A 356 6.04 8.45 16.55
CA SER A 356 5.06 7.70 17.32
C SER A 356 4.99 6.25 16.84
N LEU A 357 5.58 5.33 17.61
CA LEU A 357 5.59 3.88 17.33
C LEU A 357 4.78 3.06 18.35
N GLY A 358 4.67 3.57 19.58
CA GLY A 358 3.94 2.99 20.69
C GLY A 358 3.06 4.04 21.39
N ALA A 359 3.01 3.96 22.71
CA ALA A 359 2.20 4.87 23.52
C ALA A 359 2.78 6.30 23.58
N GLU A 360 4.10 6.43 23.46
CA GLU A 360 4.79 7.73 23.46
C GLU A 360 5.73 7.87 22.25
N PRO A 361 5.94 9.09 21.73
CA PRO A 361 6.88 9.33 20.63
C PRO A 361 8.34 9.12 21.07
N VAL A 362 9.10 8.37 20.28
CA VAL A 362 10.54 8.12 20.51
C VAL A 362 11.41 9.06 19.70
N PRO A 363 12.59 9.48 20.22
CA PRO A 363 13.51 10.33 19.48
C PRO A 363 14.12 9.60 18.27
N ILE A 364 14.36 10.36 17.20
CA ILE A 364 15.03 9.90 15.98
C ILE A 364 16.45 10.46 15.96
N PRO A 365 17.49 9.61 16.02
CA PRO A 365 18.87 10.07 16.02
C PRO A 365 19.29 10.61 14.65
N GLU A 366 20.20 11.58 14.64
CA GLU A 366 20.92 11.93 13.41
C GLU A 366 21.92 10.81 13.04
N PRO A 367 22.16 10.55 11.74
CA PRO A 367 21.69 11.28 10.56
C PRO A 367 20.28 10.85 10.04
N PHE A 368 19.63 9.90 10.73
CA PHE A 368 18.35 9.36 10.26
C PHE A 368 17.22 10.39 10.30
N ALA A 369 17.23 11.30 11.27
CA ALA A 369 16.25 12.38 11.35
C ALA A 369 16.27 13.29 10.10
N SER A 370 17.45 13.68 9.63
CA SER A 370 17.60 14.45 8.38
C SER A 370 17.07 13.69 7.17
N MET A 371 17.47 12.42 7.02
CA MET A 371 17.01 11.54 5.95
C MET A 371 15.48 11.34 5.94
N LEU A 372 14.85 11.24 7.11
CA LEU A 372 13.40 11.12 7.23
C LEU A 372 12.67 12.41 6.83
N LYS A 373 13.21 13.58 7.19
CA LYS A 373 12.66 14.89 6.76
C LYS A 373 12.71 15.02 5.24
N ASP A 374 13.83 14.64 4.62
CA ASP A 374 13.98 14.64 3.16
C ASP A 374 12.94 13.74 2.49
N HIS A 375 12.71 12.54 3.06
CA HIS A 375 11.68 11.62 2.57
C HIS A 375 10.27 12.21 2.75
N LEU A 376 9.99 12.84 3.89
CA LEU A 376 8.68 13.46 4.19
C LEU A 376 8.34 14.56 3.17
N HIS A 377 9.32 15.36 2.78
CA HIS A 377 9.19 16.40 1.77
C HIS A 377 9.04 15.82 0.34
N ASN A 378 9.81 14.78 0.02
CA ASN A 378 9.91 14.21 -1.33
C ASN A 378 9.19 12.86 -1.50
N ARG A 379 8.07 12.67 -0.81
CA ARG A 379 7.34 11.39 -0.84
C ARG A 379 6.93 11.01 -2.28
N PRO A 380 7.21 9.77 -2.73
CA PRO A 380 6.88 9.32 -4.08
C PRO A 380 5.36 9.16 -4.27
N ASN A 381 4.91 8.84 -5.48
CA ASN A 381 3.53 8.44 -5.79
C ASN A 381 2.40 9.45 -5.48
N LEU A 382 2.72 10.67 -5.05
CA LEU A 382 1.70 11.70 -4.77
C LEU A 382 1.12 12.33 -6.05
N ARG A 383 1.91 12.40 -7.13
CA ARG A 383 1.58 13.18 -8.33
C ARG A 383 0.43 12.62 -9.18
N THR A 384 0.16 11.33 -9.06
CA THR A 384 -0.79 10.58 -9.91
C THR A 384 -1.95 9.98 -9.12
N ALA A 385 -1.86 9.98 -7.78
CA ALA A 385 -2.92 9.51 -6.91
C ALA A 385 -3.96 10.63 -6.83
N GLY A 386 -4.95 10.61 -7.72
CA GLY A 386 -6.02 11.59 -7.81
C GLY A 386 -6.64 12.00 -6.48
N GLY A 387 -6.90 13.29 -6.34
CA GLY A 387 -7.64 13.81 -5.20
C GLY A 387 -7.43 15.29 -4.93
N LEU A 388 -8.45 15.90 -4.34
CA LEU A 388 -8.34 17.19 -3.65
C LEU A 388 -7.64 17.03 -2.28
N LYS A 389 -7.60 15.80 -1.77
CA LYS A 389 -7.01 15.47 -0.47
C LYS A 389 -5.60 14.91 -0.60
N THR A 390 -4.70 15.37 0.24
CA THR A 390 -3.32 14.84 0.33
C THR A 390 -3.31 13.42 0.88
N ASN A 391 -2.44 12.55 0.36
CA ASN A 391 -2.24 11.21 0.91
C ASN A 391 -1.55 11.30 2.31
N PRO A 392 -2.16 10.77 3.38
CA PRO A 392 -1.68 10.95 4.76
C PRO A 392 -0.55 9.98 5.15
N TRP A 393 -0.17 9.04 4.29
CA TRP A 393 0.79 8.00 4.64
C TRP A 393 2.24 8.48 4.45
N LEU A 394 3.13 8.06 5.35
CA LEU A 394 4.58 8.28 5.24
C LEU A 394 5.14 7.55 4.01
N PHE A 395 4.59 6.37 3.71
CA PHE A 395 4.88 5.60 2.50
C PHE A 395 3.62 5.51 1.64
N PRO A 396 3.35 6.50 0.77
CA PRO A 396 2.17 6.48 -0.08
C PRO A 396 2.25 5.41 -1.17
N GLY A 397 1.12 4.73 -1.40
CA GLY A 397 0.97 3.75 -2.47
C GLY A 397 0.52 4.37 -3.80
N HIS A 398 0.35 3.52 -4.81
CA HIS A 398 -0.13 3.92 -6.13
C HIS A 398 -1.66 4.14 -6.20
N ARG A 399 -2.39 3.79 -5.14
CA ARG A 399 -3.84 4.00 -5.02
C ARG A 399 -4.10 5.21 -4.12
N ALA A 400 -5.05 6.05 -4.52
CA ALA A 400 -5.46 7.22 -3.75
C ALA A 400 -5.81 6.84 -2.30
N GLY A 401 -5.31 7.62 -1.35
CA GLY A 401 -5.55 7.42 0.08
C GLY A 401 -4.96 6.16 0.70
N LYS A 402 -4.23 5.32 -0.05
CA LYS A 402 -3.64 4.07 0.48
C LYS A 402 -2.13 4.21 0.66
N ASN A 403 -1.61 3.43 1.61
CA ASN A 403 -0.17 3.26 1.80
C ASN A 403 0.43 2.31 0.76
N LEU A 404 1.76 2.24 0.73
CA LEU A 404 2.50 1.28 -0.06
C LEU A 404 2.15 -0.13 0.40
N GLU A 405 1.95 -1.03 -0.56
CA GLU A 405 1.65 -2.41 -0.25
C GLU A 405 2.81 -3.06 0.51
N HIS A 406 2.49 -3.68 1.64
CA HIS A 406 3.45 -4.37 2.50
C HIS A 406 4.34 -5.35 1.73
N HIS A 407 3.76 -6.11 0.80
CA HIS A 407 4.50 -7.09 0.01
C HIS A 407 5.56 -6.43 -0.90
N THR A 408 5.24 -5.27 -1.49
CA THR A 408 6.20 -4.49 -2.30
C THR A 408 7.41 -4.07 -1.46
N MET A 409 7.16 -3.52 -0.26
CA MET A 409 8.22 -3.13 0.66
C MET A 409 9.07 -4.34 1.09
N MET A 410 8.42 -5.45 1.46
CA MET A 410 9.12 -6.69 1.83
C MET A 410 10.01 -7.23 0.72
N LEU A 411 9.50 -7.29 -0.52
CA LEU A 411 10.26 -7.78 -1.67
C LEU A 411 11.51 -6.94 -1.88
N LYS A 412 11.37 -5.61 -1.86
CA LYS A 412 12.48 -4.68 -2.05
C LYS A 412 13.57 -4.83 -0.99
N LEU A 413 13.19 -4.87 0.28
CA LEU A 413 14.16 -5.09 1.35
C LEU A 413 14.82 -6.48 1.29
N ARG A 414 14.10 -7.52 0.83
CA ARG A 414 14.69 -8.86 0.62
C ARG A 414 15.64 -8.89 -0.57
N THR A 415 15.37 -8.14 -1.64
CA THR A 415 16.25 -8.02 -2.81
C THR A 415 17.59 -7.39 -2.43
N LEU A 416 17.61 -6.50 -1.43
CA LEU A 416 18.86 -6.01 -0.83
C LEU A 416 19.65 -7.10 -0.09
N GLY A 417 19.05 -8.25 0.23
CA GLY A 417 19.67 -9.30 1.05
C GLY A 417 19.36 -9.17 2.55
N ILE A 418 18.48 -8.25 2.95
CA ILE A 418 18.10 -8.08 4.36
C ILE A 418 17.16 -9.22 4.78
N ASN A 419 17.60 -10.02 5.74
CA ASN A 419 16.76 -11.01 6.40
C ASN A 419 15.79 -10.30 7.37
N LEU A 420 14.57 -10.02 6.92
CA LEU A 420 13.59 -9.21 7.68
C LEU A 420 13.28 -9.75 9.09
N LEU A 421 13.19 -11.08 9.23
CA LEU A 421 12.92 -11.69 10.53
C LEU A 421 14.15 -11.60 11.43
N GLY A 422 15.34 -11.88 10.87
CA GLY A 422 16.62 -11.71 11.55
C GLY A 422 16.84 -10.28 12.02
N ALA A 423 16.65 -9.31 11.12
CA ALA A 423 16.80 -7.89 11.41
C ALA A 423 15.90 -7.45 12.56
N ARG A 424 14.61 -7.82 12.53
CA ARG A 424 13.67 -7.50 13.60
C ARG A 424 14.05 -8.16 14.92
N ASN A 425 14.35 -9.46 14.91
CA ASN A 425 14.66 -10.20 16.12
C ASN A 425 15.93 -9.65 16.78
N SER A 426 16.99 -9.42 16.00
CA SER A 426 18.24 -8.84 16.50
C SER A 426 18.04 -7.41 16.99
N ALA A 427 17.30 -6.56 16.26
CA ALA A 427 17.02 -5.20 16.72
C ALA A 427 16.27 -5.21 18.05
N LEU A 428 15.25 -6.06 18.19
CA LEU A 428 14.46 -6.14 19.42
C LEU A 428 15.28 -6.71 20.59
N GLN A 429 16.10 -7.74 20.37
CA GLN A 429 16.99 -8.30 21.38
C GLN A 429 18.03 -7.29 21.87
N ASN A 430 18.64 -6.53 20.96
CA ASN A 430 19.57 -5.45 21.34
C ASN A 430 18.88 -4.37 22.18
N LEU A 431 17.67 -3.94 21.78
CA LEU A 431 16.93 -2.92 22.53
C LEU A 431 16.57 -3.37 23.95
N VAL A 432 16.16 -4.63 24.13
CA VAL A 432 15.81 -5.16 25.47
C VAL A 432 17.03 -5.52 26.31
N ALA A 433 18.22 -5.60 25.71
CA ALA A 433 19.48 -5.75 26.45
C ALA A 433 19.91 -4.41 27.09
N GLU A 434 19.59 -3.28 26.47
CA GLU A 434 19.95 -1.94 26.95
C GLU A 434 18.83 -1.27 27.77
N ILE A 435 17.57 -1.61 27.49
CA ILE A 435 16.39 -0.95 28.07
C ILE A 435 15.45 -2.00 28.66
N PRO A 436 14.82 -1.77 29.85
CA PRO A 436 13.88 -2.71 30.43
C PRO A 436 12.77 -3.15 29.45
N PRO A 437 12.46 -4.46 29.31
CA PRO A 437 11.50 -4.96 28.33
C PRO A 437 10.10 -4.32 28.38
N PRO A 438 9.53 -3.94 29.54
CA PRO A 438 8.26 -3.23 29.59
C PRO A 438 8.31 -1.85 28.93
N VAL A 439 9.43 -1.12 29.07
CA VAL A 439 9.64 0.21 28.49
C VAL A 439 9.76 0.11 26.97
N VAL A 440 10.53 -0.86 26.46
CA VAL A 440 10.60 -1.13 25.00
C VAL A 440 9.22 -1.45 24.43
N GLY A 441 8.43 -2.26 25.14
CA GLY A 441 7.07 -2.59 24.73
C GLY A 441 6.17 -1.36 24.64
N HIS A 442 6.23 -0.49 25.66
CA HIS A 442 5.49 0.76 25.73
C HIS A 442 5.87 1.74 24.61
N LEU A 443 7.17 1.96 24.39
CA LEU A 443 7.70 2.92 23.40
C LEU A 443 7.51 2.47 21.95
N LEU A 444 7.63 1.17 21.67
CA LEU A 444 7.64 0.63 20.30
C LEU A 444 6.36 -0.13 19.91
N GLY A 445 5.39 -0.20 20.82
CA GLY A 445 4.08 -0.80 20.57
C GLY A 445 4.12 -2.33 20.46
N TYR A 446 4.91 -2.99 21.31
CA TYR A 446 4.92 -4.45 21.48
C TYR A 446 4.23 -4.86 22.78
N SER A 447 3.66 -6.07 22.81
CA SER A 447 3.14 -6.62 24.06
C SER A 447 4.28 -6.99 25.02
N HIS A 448 4.02 -6.87 26.32
CA HIS A 448 4.99 -7.25 27.36
C HIS A 448 5.48 -8.69 27.22
N ASN A 449 4.59 -9.64 26.88
CA ASN A 449 4.98 -11.03 26.64
C ASN A 449 5.97 -11.17 25.48
N CYS A 450 5.83 -10.35 24.43
CA CYS A 450 6.74 -10.37 23.29
C CYS A 450 8.12 -9.86 23.71
N THR A 451 8.21 -8.71 24.37
CA THR A 451 9.50 -8.12 24.76
C THR A 451 10.20 -8.95 25.83
N GLN A 452 9.47 -9.51 26.79
CA GLN A 452 10.02 -10.41 27.81
C GLN A 452 10.62 -11.68 27.19
N ARG A 453 9.94 -12.28 26.21
CA ARG A 453 10.46 -13.44 25.49
C ARG A 453 11.76 -13.11 24.76
N HIS A 454 11.84 -11.95 24.11
CA HIS A 454 13.07 -11.53 23.44
C HIS A 454 14.20 -11.24 24.43
N ALA A 455 13.91 -10.73 25.62
CA ALA A 455 14.92 -10.52 26.66
C ALA A 455 15.50 -11.85 27.17
N GLN A 456 14.65 -12.85 27.41
CA GLN A 456 15.09 -14.20 27.78
C GLN A 456 15.99 -14.83 26.71
N LEU A 457 15.65 -14.63 25.43
CA LEU A 457 16.43 -15.11 24.29
C LEU A 457 17.71 -14.31 24.02
N ALA A 458 17.88 -13.12 24.62
CA ALA A 458 19.10 -12.32 24.45
C ALA A 458 20.19 -12.67 25.47
N VAL A 459 19.79 -13.29 26.59
CA VAL A 459 20.70 -13.73 27.67
C VAL A 459 21.12 -15.19 27.50
N ALA A 460 20.36 -15.96 26.72
CA ALA A 460 20.68 -17.34 26.33
C ALA A 460 21.56 -17.37 25.10
#